data_AF-A0A059EY56-F1
#
_entry.id   AF-A0A059EY56-F1
#
_cell.length_a   1.000
_cell.length_b   1.000
_cell.length_c   1.000
_cell.angle_alpha   90.00
_cell.angle_beta   90.00
_cell.angle_gamma   90.00
#
_symmetry.space_group_name_H-M   'P 1'
#
loop_
_entity.id
_entity.type
_entity.pdbx_description
1 polymer ?
#
loop_
_entity_poly.entity_id
_entity_poly.type
_entity_poly.pdbx_seq_one_letter_code
_entity_poly.pdbx_strand_id
1 'polypeptide(L)'
;MEKFSDFNDPFTGVNPFVNPKLFKVTLVEILKGLLMLPIYLLIYLKVNTISFFIKISPNIKRFKGHIACNSSSIFDRYVIKHILGNIPQFYLTKTGYRTKNGILSSIPKDAVIFVEGCNSNNKGLLKFVRNIKVDYVMGLKYSDGCIYMYGSYFKFLCKFLNGGNFCDVQIKRSEDINDLMEVCNLPQLDFGVEDKERFLKMVDEQKYSRVN
;
A
#
# COMPACT_ATOMS: atom_id res chain seq x y z
N MET A 1 -7.08 -9.28 4.14
CA MET A 1 -6.71 -10.71 4.18
C MET A 1 -5.17 -10.90 4.15
N GLU A 2 -4.42 -10.19 5.00
CA GLU A 2 -3.05 -10.55 5.42
C GLU A 2 -3.08 -11.62 6.54
N LYS A 3 -4.26 -11.91 7.10
CA LYS A 3 -4.57 -12.74 8.29
C LYS A 3 -3.92 -14.14 8.34
N PHE A 4 -3.21 -14.52 7.30
CA PHE A 4 -2.72 -15.87 7.11
C PHE A 4 -1.36 -15.89 6.43
N SER A 5 -0.65 -14.76 6.22
CA SER A 5 0.68 -14.77 5.57
C SER A 5 1.69 -15.74 6.17
N ASP A 6 1.54 -16.05 7.47
CA ASP A 6 2.40 -16.97 8.23
C ASP A 6 1.81 -18.39 8.42
N PHE A 7 0.49 -18.52 8.27
CA PHE A 7 -0.26 -19.50 7.46
C PHE A 7 0.32 -20.72 6.75
N ASN A 8 1.49 -21.27 6.98
CA ASN A 8 1.91 -22.38 6.13
C ASN A 8 1.09 -23.63 6.46
N ASP A 9 0.25 -24.07 5.52
CA ASP A 9 -0.33 -25.41 5.56
C ASP A 9 0.83 -26.41 5.76
N PRO A 10 0.81 -27.24 6.81
CA PRO A 10 1.92 -28.15 7.13
C PRO A 10 2.17 -29.22 6.05
N PHE A 11 1.22 -29.48 5.16
CA PHE A 11 1.39 -30.38 4.02
C PHE A 11 1.95 -29.69 2.77
N THR A 12 1.63 -28.41 2.54
CA THR A 12 1.96 -27.71 1.28
C THR A 12 2.95 -26.55 1.42
N GLY A 13 3.12 -26.00 2.63
CA GLY A 13 3.97 -24.84 2.91
C GLY A 13 3.42 -23.52 2.37
N VAL A 14 2.14 -23.46 1.99
CA VAL A 14 1.49 -22.30 1.36
C VAL A 14 0.35 -21.79 2.25
N ASN A 15 0.24 -20.47 2.33
CA ASN A 15 -0.88 -19.78 2.95
C ASN A 15 -2.20 -20.00 2.17
N PRO A 16 -3.27 -20.57 2.77
CA PRO A 16 -4.51 -20.90 2.07
C PRO A 16 -5.50 -19.73 1.90
N PHE A 17 -5.25 -18.58 2.52
CA PHE A 17 -6.18 -17.43 2.51
C PHE A 17 -5.62 -16.21 1.79
N VAL A 18 -4.32 -16.20 1.54
CA VAL A 18 -3.80 -15.52 0.36
C VAL A 18 -3.88 -16.60 -0.70
N ASN A 19 -4.67 -16.40 -1.74
CA ASN A 19 -4.54 -17.23 -2.93
C ASN A 19 -3.57 -16.47 -3.84
N PRO A 20 -2.24 -16.48 -3.58
CA PRO A 20 -1.33 -15.81 -4.47
C PRO A 20 -1.52 -16.54 -5.79
N LYS A 21 -1.95 -15.82 -6.82
CA LYS A 21 -1.87 -16.35 -8.18
C LYS A 21 -0.43 -16.83 -8.34
N LEU A 22 -0.23 -18.14 -8.49
CA LEU A 22 1.09 -18.72 -8.61
C LEU A 22 1.63 -18.27 -9.97
N PHE A 23 2.48 -17.25 -9.96
CA PHE A 23 3.09 -16.74 -11.17
C PHE A 23 4.38 -17.52 -11.43
N LYS A 24 4.48 -18.11 -12.63
CA LYS A 24 5.73 -18.67 -13.13
C LYS A 24 6.55 -17.50 -13.68
N VAL A 25 7.75 -17.32 -13.16
CA VAL A 25 8.71 -16.35 -13.71
C VAL A 25 9.43 -17.04 -14.86
N THR A 26 9.29 -16.51 -16.07
CA THR A 26 9.98 -16.97 -17.28
C THR A 26 11.38 -16.37 -17.39
N LEU A 27 12.26 -16.98 -18.18
CA LEU A 27 13.62 -16.44 -18.39
C LEU A 27 13.59 -15.03 -19.02
N VAL A 28 12.65 -14.80 -19.95
CA VAL A 28 12.44 -13.49 -20.59
C VAL A 28 12.10 -12.41 -19.57
N GLU A 29 11.25 -12.77 -18.60
CA GLU A 29 10.88 -11.92 -17.47
C GLU A 29 12.04 -11.66 -16.50
N ILE A 30 12.96 -12.60 -16.34
CA ILE A 30 14.17 -12.35 -15.54
C ILE A 30 15.09 -11.35 -16.27
N LEU A 31 15.31 -11.55 -17.57
CA LEU A 31 16.17 -10.68 -18.38
C LEU A 31 15.63 -9.24 -18.45
N LYS A 32 14.32 -9.07 -18.68
CA LYS A 32 13.65 -7.76 -18.63
C LYS A 32 13.80 -7.12 -17.25
N GLY A 33 13.55 -7.88 -16.19
CA GLY A 33 13.74 -7.41 -14.81
C GLY A 33 15.17 -6.93 -14.55
N LEU A 34 16.18 -7.67 -15.02
CA LEU A 34 17.59 -7.31 -14.87
C LEU A 34 17.93 -6.00 -15.59
N LEU A 35 17.39 -5.79 -16.80
CA LEU A 35 17.57 -4.55 -17.56
C LEU A 35 16.91 -3.34 -16.87
N MET A 36 15.77 -3.55 -16.21
CA MET A 36 15.03 -2.50 -15.50
C MET A 36 15.55 -2.24 -14.08
N LEU A 37 16.38 -3.13 -13.54
CA LEU A 37 16.92 -3.03 -12.18
C LEU A 37 17.70 -1.73 -11.93
N PRO A 38 18.57 -1.23 -12.83
CA PRO A 38 19.25 0.06 -12.63
C PRO A 38 18.27 1.22 -12.45
N ILE A 39 17.18 1.26 -13.23
CA ILE A 39 16.14 2.29 -13.12
C ILE A 39 15.40 2.19 -11.79
N TYR A 40 15.21 0.97 -11.29
CA TYR A 40 14.58 0.71 -9.99
C TYR A 40 15.47 1.17 -8.83
N LEU A 41 16.79 1.00 -8.93
CA LEU A 41 17.73 1.50 -7.92
C LEU A 41 17.68 3.03 -7.79
N LEU A 42 17.32 3.77 -8.84
CA LEU A 42 17.12 5.22 -8.76
C LEU A 42 15.98 5.62 -7.79
N ILE A 43 14.98 4.75 -7.58
CA ILE A 43 13.92 4.97 -6.60
C ILE A 43 14.50 5.04 -5.18
N TYR A 44 15.47 4.17 -4.85
CA TYR A 44 16.16 4.19 -3.55
C TYR A 44 17.00 5.47 -3.36
N LEU A 45 17.53 6.01 -4.45
CA LEU A 45 18.19 7.32 -4.48
C LEU A 45 17.20 8.50 -4.43
N LYS A 46 15.91 8.23 -4.18
CA LYS A 46 14.81 9.20 -4.07
C LYS A 46 14.49 9.94 -5.38
N VAL A 47 15.00 9.46 -6.51
CA VAL A 47 14.60 9.93 -7.85
C VAL A 47 13.24 9.32 -8.18
N ASN A 48 12.28 10.14 -8.60
CA ASN A 48 10.93 9.66 -8.85
C ASN A 48 10.81 9.02 -10.24
N THR A 49 11.27 7.78 -10.39
CA THR A 49 11.17 6.98 -11.63
C THR A 49 9.97 6.03 -11.63
N ILE A 50 8.98 6.22 -10.73
CA ILE A 50 7.88 5.26 -10.57
C ILE A 50 7.03 5.09 -11.83
N SER A 51 6.93 6.12 -12.67
CA SER A 51 6.18 6.10 -13.93
C SER A 51 6.75 5.14 -14.97
N PHE A 52 8.01 4.71 -14.84
CA PHE A 52 8.60 3.67 -15.68
C PHE A 52 8.07 2.27 -15.34
N PHE A 53 7.58 2.08 -14.11
CA PHE A 53 7.12 0.78 -13.61
C PHE A 53 5.61 0.68 -13.49
N ILE A 54 4.96 1.81 -13.19
CA ILE A 54 3.52 1.89 -12.91
C ILE A 54 2.91 2.95 -13.81
N LYS A 55 2.00 2.53 -14.70
CA LYS A 55 1.15 3.46 -15.44
C LYS A 55 0.10 4.04 -14.49
N ILE A 56 0.15 5.34 -14.25
CA ILE A 56 -0.75 6.03 -13.34
C ILE A 56 -1.85 6.70 -14.17
N SER A 57 -3.11 6.42 -13.86
CA SER A 57 -4.28 7.02 -14.51
C SER A 57 -5.30 7.40 -13.44
N PRO A 58 -6.02 8.53 -13.57
CA PRO A 58 -5.88 9.60 -14.54
C PRO A 58 -4.75 10.58 -14.19
N ASN A 59 -4.40 11.46 -15.13
CA ASN A 59 -3.49 12.58 -14.86
C ASN A 59 -4.28 13.68 -14.13
N ILE A 60 -3.94 13.94 -12.87
CA ILE A 60 -4.78 14.79 -12.00
C ILE A 60 -4.14 16.15 -11.79
N LYS A 61 -4.98 17.19 -11.75
CA LYS A 61 -4.56 18.57 -11.43
C LYS A 61 -4.24 18.70 -9.94
N ARG A 62 -3.41 19.69 -9.59
CA ARG A 62 -3.06 20.01 -8.21
C ARG A 62 -4.30 20.37 -7.40
N PHE A 63 -4.43 19.78 -6.22
CA PHE A 63 -5.44 20.13 -5.22
C PHE A 63 -4.84 20.98 -4.11
N LYS A 64 -5.69 21.72 -3.42
CA LYS A 64 -5.39 22.41 -2.17
C LYS A 64 -6.29 21.85 -1.08
N GLY A 65 -5.76 21.66 0.11
CA GLY A 65 -6.46 21.06 1.24
C GLY A 65 -5.95 19.68 1.65
N HIS A 66 -6.70 19.06 2.55
CA HIS A 66 -6.40 17.74 3.11
C HIS A 66 -7.00 16.63 2.25
N ILE A 67 -6.19 15.63 1.92
CA ILE A 67 -6.61 14.49 1.11
C ILE A 67 -6.47 13.22 1.96
N ALA A 68 -7.58 12.57 2.29
CA ALA A 68 -7.55 11.21 2.83
C ALA A 68 -7.24 10.23 1.70
N CYS A 69 -6.32 9.30 1.93
CA CYS A 69 -5.89 8.31 0.95
C CYS A 69 -5.75 6.93 1.58
N ASN A 70 -6.11 5.87 0.86
CA ASN A 70 -5.78 4.52 1.31
C ASN A 70 -4.28 4.26 1.18
N SER A 71 -3.71 3.42 2.06
CA SER A 71 -2.40 2.83 1.81
C SER A 71 -2.58 1.39 1.37
N SER A 72 -1.95 1.02 0.26
CA SER A 72 -2.08 -0.31 -0.35
C SER A 72 -0.76 -0.88 -0.87
N SER A 73 0.24 -0.04 -1.13
CA SER A 73 1.51 -0.48 -1.68
C SER A 73 2.68 0.29 -1.07
N ILE A 74 3.86 -0.34 -1.08
CA ILE A 74 5.14 0.32 -0.77
C ILE A 74 5.44 1.49 -1.74
N PHE A 75 4.74 1.55 -2.87
CA PHE A 75 4.89 2.59 -3.89
C PHE A 75 3.98 3.81 -3.71
N ASP A 76 3.03 3.79 -2.76
CA ASP A 76 2.04 4.85 -2.56
C ASP A 76 2.66 6.23 -2.49
N ARG A 77 3.72 6.37 -1.70
CA ARG A 77 4.41 7.64 -1.52
C ARG A 77 4.99 8.20 -2.81
N TYR A 78 5.50 7.32 -3.68
CA TYR A 78 6.09 7.68 -4.96
C TYR A 78 5.01 8.02 -5.99
N VAL A 79 3.90 7.27 -6.01
CA VAL A 79 2.73 7.56 -6.85
C VAL A 79 2.12 8.90 -6.48
N ILE A 80 1.90 9.16 -5.18
CA ILE A 80 1.44 10.47 -4.70
C ILE A 80 2.42 11.58 -5.09
N LYS A 81 3.73 11.35 -4.94
CA LYS A 81 4.76 12.32 -5.35
C LYS A 81 4.74 12.58 -6.86
N HIS A 82 4.41 11.58 -7.67
CA HIS A 82 4.29 11.71 -9.12
C HIS A 82 3.06 12.55 -9.51
N ILE A 83 1.91 12.32 -8.86
CA ILE A 83 0.64 12.98 -9.18
C ILE A 83 0.57 14.40 -8.61
N LEU A 84 0.90 14.54 -7.32
CA LEU A 84 0.66 15.77 -6.56
C LEU A 84 1.94 16.58 -6.29
N GLY A 85 3.12 16.03 -6.61
CA GLY A 85 4.41 16.65 -6.29
C GLY A 85 4.81 16.44 -4.82
N ASN A 86 5.56 17.39 -4.27
CA ASN A 86 6.15 17.27 -2.92
C ASN A 86 5.18 17.66 -1.79
N ILE A 87 3.92 17.21 -1.85
CA ILE A 87 2.96 17.43 -0.76
C ILE A 87 3.37 16.57 0.46
N PRO A 88 3.37 17.12 1.68
CA PRO A 88 3.63 16.36 2.90
C PRO A 88 2.64 15.19 3.08
N GLN A 89 3.17 14.04 3.50
CA GLN A 89 2.40 12.81 3.64
C GLN A 89 2.49 12.28 5.07
N PHE A 90 1.35 11.97 5.67
CA PHE A 90 1.20 11.57 7.07
C PHE A 90 0.43 10.26 7.18
N TYR A 91 0.65 9.50 8.24
CA TYR A 91 -0.25 8.40 8.62
C TYR A 91 -1.16 8.84 9.76
N LEU A 92 -2.46 8.58 9.64
CA LEU A 92 -3.42 8.84 10.69
C LEU A 92 -3.19 7.87 11.87
N THR A 93 -3.18 8.41 13.09
CA THR A 93 -3.13 7.61 14.33
C THR A 93 -4.25 8.04 15.27
N LYS A 94 -4.45 7.32 16.39
CA LYS A 94 -5.42 7.70 17.43
C LYS A 94 -5.19 9.11 17.96
N THR A 95 -3.92 9.43 18.22
CA THR A 95 -3.50 10.63 18.94
C THR A 95 -3.07 11.77 18.02
N GLY A 96 -2.88 11.52 16.72
CA GLY A 96 -2.37 12.54 15.81
C GLY A 96 -2.02 12.00 14.43
N TYR A 97 -0.90 12.50 13.90
CA TYR A 97 -0.41 12.23 12.56
C TYR A 97 1.07 11.82 12.63
N ARG A 98 1.38 10.57 12.26
CA ARG A 98 2.74 10.04 12.29
C ARG A 98 3.55 10.51 11.08
N THR A 99 4.74 11.03 11.37
CA THR A 99 5.79 11.42 10.42
C THR A 99 7.03 10.55 10.61
N LYS A 100 8.10 10.83 9.83
CA LYS A 100 9.43 10.25 10.09
C LYS A 100 10.05 10.73 11.41
N ASN A 101 9.66 11.91 11.89
CA ASN A 101 10.30 12.59 13.02
C ASN A 101 9.48 12.48 14.31
N GLY A 102 8.36 11.76 14.31
CA GLY A 102 7.46 11.61 15.46
C GLY A 102 5.99 11.82 15.10
N ILE A 103 5.18 12.13 16.12
CA ILE A 103 3.74 12.35 15.99
C ILE A 103 3.44 13.85 16.10
N LEU A 104 2.65 14.37 15.17
CA LEU A 104 2.14 15.74 15.19
C LEU A 104 0.66 15.75 15.57
N SER A 105 0.24 16.78 16.32
CA SER A 105 -1.17 17.01 16.65
C SER A 105 -1.94 17.67 15.50
N SER A 106 -1.26 18.46 14.68
CA SER A 106 -1.83 19.18 13.54
C SER A 106 -1.01 18.97 12.27
N ILE A 107 -1.66 19.13 11.12
CA ILE A 107 -1.07 19.00 9.78
C ILE A 107 -1.11 20.34 9.04
N PRO A 108 -0.17 20.58 8.10
CA PRO A 108 -0.17 21.78 7.28
C PRO A 108 -1.44 21.85 6.40
N LYS A 109 -1.68 23.03 5.81
CA LYS A 109 -2.88 23.30 4.99
C LYS A 109 -3.07 22.31 3.84
N ASP A 110 -1.99 21.92 3.18
CA ASP A 110 -2.02 20.95 2.09
C ASP A 110 -1.28 19.68 2.54
N ALA A 111 -1.99 18.56 2.63
CA ALA A 111 -1.43 17.32 3.15
C ALA A 111 -2.18 16.09 2.60
N VAL A 112 -1.44 15.01 2.38
CA VAL A 112 -2.01 13.68 2.14
C VAL A 112 -1.96 12.89 3.44
N ILE A 113 -3.10 12.36 3.85
CA ILE A 113 -3.30 11.60 5.07
C ILE A 113 -3.60 10.16 4.64
N PHE A 114 -2.64 9.27 4.85
CA PHE A 114 -2.88 7.84 4.72
C PHE A 114 -3.69 7.39 5.92
N VAL A 115 -4.94 7.04 5.67
CA VAL A 115 -5.89 6.77 6.75
C VAL A 115 -5.58 5.46 7.43
N GLU A 116 -4.98 4.50 6.72
CA GLU A 116 -4.54 3.23 7.31
C GLU A 116 -3.38 2.59 6.53
N GLY A 117 -2.40 2.05 7.27
CA GLY A 117 -1.17 1.42 6.77
C GLY A 117 -1.36 -0.01 6.28
N CYS A 118 -2.16 -0.19 5.24
CA CYS A 118 -2.34 -1.51 4.63
C CYS A 118 -1.17 -1.85 3.68
N ASN A 119 -0.30 -2.77 4.10
CA ASN A 119 0.52 -3.59 3.19
C ASN A 119 -0.37 -4.68 2.55
N SER A 120 -1.46 -4.29 1.89
CA SER A 120 -2.57 -5.21 1.57
C SER A 120 -3.06 -5.12 0.13
N ASN A 121 -3.54 -6.27 -0.32
CA ASN A 121 -3.85 -6.72 -1.68
C ASN A 121 -5.02 -6.04 -2.41
N ASN A 122 -5.32 -4.77 -2.14
CA ASN A 122 -6.44 -4.04 -2.74
C ASN A 122 -7.79 -4.76 -2.61
N LYS A 123 -8.03 -5.44 -1.46
CA LYS A 123 -9.28 -6.18 -1.23
C LYS A 123 -10.19 -5.60 -0.15
N GLY A 124 -9.71 -4.64 0.63
CA GLY A 124 -10.50 -4.03 1.70
C GLY A 124 -9.75 -2.90 2.39
N LEU A 125 -10.51 -1.98 2.97
CA LEU A 125 -10.02 -0.95 3.88
C LEU A 125 -10.18 -1.47 5.32
N LEU A 126 -9.27 -1.11 6.22
CA LEU A 126 -9.40 -1.46 7.63
C LEU A 126 -10.38 -0.48 8.30
N LYS A 127 -10.67 -0.74 9.58
CA LYS A 127 -11.51 0.13 10.39
C LYS A 127 -10.74 1.37 10.78
N PHE A 128 -11.21 2.52 10.31
CA PHE A 128 -10.56 3.79 10.58
C PHE A 128 -10.36 4.03 12.06
N VAL A 129 -9.15 4.45 12.39
CA VAL A 129 -8.74 4.66 13.78
C VAL A 129 -9.53 5.80 14.43
N ARG A 130 -9.95 6.79 13.64
CA ARG A 130 -10.86 7.88 14.00
C ARG A 130 -11.37 8.58 12.75
N ASN A 131 -12.51 9.27 12.88
CA ASN A 131 -13.02 10.14 11.82
C ASN A 131 -12.27 11.48 11.82
N ILE A 132 -11.97 11.97 10.62
CA ILE A 132 -11.35 13.28 10.38
C ILE A 132 -12.11 13.98 9.26
N LYS A 133 -12.17 15.31 9.32
CA LYS A 133 -12.63 16.11 8.17
C LYS A 133 -11.49 16.25 7.18
N VAL A 134 -11.81 16.10 5.90
CA VAL A 134 -10.87 16.28 4.79
C VAL A 134 -11.53 17.13 3.70
N ASP A 135 -10.79 17.56 2.70
CA ASP A 135 -11.35 18.25 1.53
C ASP A 135 -11.61 17.26 0.39
N TYR A 136 -10.80 16.21 0.33
CA TYR A 136 -10.85 15.17 -0.70
C TYR A 136 -10.58 13.78 -0.12
N VAL A 137 -11.15 12.78 -0.77
CA VAL A 137 -10.78 11.37 -0.61
C VAL A 137 -10.14 10.88 -1.91
N MET A 138 -9.08 10.09 -1.80
CA MET A 138 -8.31 9.53 -2.90
C MET A 138 -8.17 8.02 -2.75
N GLY A 139 -8.69 7.27 -3.72
CA GLY A 139 -8.48 5.84 -3.83
C GLY A 139 -7.34 5.52 -4.79
N LEU A 140 -6.34 4.79 -4.31
CA LEU A 140 -5.27 4.16 -5.09
C LEU A 140 -5.61 2.68 -5.28
N LYS A 141 -5.80 2.26 -6.54
CA LYS A 141 -6.09 0.88 -6.90
C LYS A 141 -5.06 0.35 -7.87
N TYR A 142 -4.18 -0.49 -7.35
CA TYR A 142 -3.10 -1.10 -8.11
C TYR A 142 -3.47 -2.44 -8.77
N SER A 143 -2.76 -2.77 -9.83
CA SER A 143 -2.69 -4.14 -10.32
C SER A 143 -1.93 -5.07 -9.36
N ASP A 144 -2.17 -6.38 -9.47
CA ASP A 144 -1.52 -7.44 -8.69
C ASP A 144 0.01 -7.46 -8.77
N GLY A 145 0.63 -6.72 -9.70
CA GLY A 145 2.09 -6.64 -9.86
C GLY A 145 2.76 -5.60 -8.94
N CYS A 146 2.00 -4.64 -8.41
CA CYS A 146 2.49 -3.62 -7.46
C CYS A 146 2.34 -4.02 -6.00
N ILE A 147 1.66 -5.14 -5.73
CA ILE A 147 1.31 -5.58 -4.38
C ILE A 147 2.19 -6.76 -4.02
N TYR A 148 3.07 -6.54 -3.04
CA TYR A 148 3.81 -7.62 -2.45
C TYR A 148 2.90 -8.42 -1.51
N MET A 149 2.52 -9.64 -1.92
CA MET A 149 1.66 -10.54 -1.14
C MET A 149 2.47 -11.59 -0.37
N TYR A 150 3.65 -11.21 0.15
CA TYR A 150 4.60 -12.09 0.82
C TYR A 150 5.11 -13.25 -0.08
N GLY A 151 6.02 -14.09 0.44
CA GLY A 151 6.72 -15.12 -0.33
C GLY A 151 8.11 -14.67 -0.79
N SER A 152 8.52 -15.02 -2.01
CA SER A 152 9.83 -14.61 -2.51
C SER A 152 9.80 -13.16 -2.98
N TYR A 153 10.45 -12.27 -2.24
CA TYR A 153 10.63 -10.87 -2.64
C TYR A 153 11.30 -10.74 -4.01
N PHE A 154 12.23 -11.65 -4.34
CA PHE A 154 12.84 -11.71 -5.66
C PHE A 154 11.80 -11.97 -6.76
N LYS A 155 10.90 -12.94 -6.59
CA LYS A 155 9.82 -13.21 -7.56
C LYS A 155 8.89 -12.02 -7.72
N PHE A 156 8.55 -11.36 -6.61
CA PHE A 156 7.77 -10.12 -6.64
C PHE A 156 8.50 -9.03 -7.43
N LEU A 157 9.78 -8.81 -7.14
CA LEU A 157 10.59 -7.79 -7.80
C LEU A 157 10.70 -8.06 -9.30
N CYS A 158 11.01 -9.29 -9.72
CA CYS A 158 11.01 -9.66 -11.14
C CYS A 158 9.68 -9.30 -11.81
N LYS A 159 8.55 -9.68 -11.20
CA LYS A 159 7.22 -9.37 -11.73
C LYS A 159 6.96 -7.86 -11.81
N PHE A 160 7.28 -7.12 -10.76
CA PHE A 160 7.12 -5.67 -10.73
C PHE A 160 7.94 -5.01 -11.84
N LEU A 161 9.19 -5.41 -12.00
CA LEU A 161 10.12 -4.85 -13.00
C LEU A 161 9.74 -5.20 -14.44
N ASN A 162 8.96 -6.26 -14.67
CA ASN A 162 8.50 -6.65 -16.01
C ASN A 162 7.45 -5.73 -16.63
N GLY A 163 6.94 -4.77 -15.85
CA GLY A 163 6.00 -3.76 -16.33
C GLY A 163 4.58 -4.30 -16.52
N GLY A 164 3.74 -3.47 -17.16
CA GLY A 164 2.30 -3.72 -17.24
C GLY A 164 1.55 -3.43 -15.93
N ASN A 165 2.25 -2.85 -14.95
CA ASN A 165 1.58 -2.42 -13.74
C ASN A 165 0.83 -1.12 -13.98
N PHE A 166 -0.30 -0.99 -13.29
CA PHE A 166 -1.07 0.25 -13.30
C PHE A 166 -1.54 0.58 -11.89
N CYS A 167 -1.78 1.87 -11.68
CA CYS A 167 -2.49 2.40 -10.54
C CYS A 167 -3.62 3.29 -11.06
N ASP A 168 -4.84 2.85 -10.83
CA ASP A 168 -6.04 3.66 -11.05
C ASP A 168 -6.26 4.54 -9.82
N VAL A 169 -6.40 5.84 -10.05
CA VAL A 169 -6.48 6.84 -9.00
C VAL A 169 -7.81 7.56 -9.11
N GLN A 170 -8.66 7.37 -8.12
CA GLN A 170 -9.97 8.01 -8.10
C GLN A 170 -9.96 9.07 -7.01
N ILE A 171 -10.50 10.25 -7.31
CA ILE A 171 -10.58 11.37 -6.35
C ILE A 171 -11.99 11.92 -6.34
N LYS A 172 -12.52 12.12 -5.14
CA LYS A 172 -13.82 12.73 -4.88
C LYS A 172 -13.62 13.83 -3.85
N ARG A 173 -14.25 14.99 -4.07
CA ARG A 173 -14.34 16.03 -3.05
C ARG A 173 -15.33 15.55 -1.98
N SER A 174 -14.90 15.47 -0.74
CA SER A 174 -15.73 15.03 0.38
C SER A 174 -15.17 15.53 1.69
N GLU A 175 -16.07 15.86 2.62
CA GLU A 175 -15.74 16.18 4.00
C GLU A 175 -15.72 14.96 4.92
N ASP A 176 -16.19 13.81 4.44
CA ASP A 176 -16.23 12.56 5.17
C ASP A 176 -15.21 11.56 4.62
N ILE A 177 -14.35 11.07 5.51
CA ILE A 177 -13.39 10.00 5.25
C ILE A 177 -14.06 8.69 4.80
N ASN A 178 -15.31 8.45 5.20
CA ASN A 178 -16.06 7.24 4.85
C ASN A 178 -16.32 7.11 3.35
N ASP A 179 -16.34 8.22 2.61
CA ASP A 179 -16.48 8.21 1.15
C ASP A 179 -15.29 7.53 0.45
N LEU A 180 -14.18 7.30 1.16
CA LEU A 180 -13.05 6.53 0.65
C LEU A 180 -13.44 5.09 0.27
N MET A 181 -14.43 4.49 0.94
CA MET A 181 -14.92 3.15 0.61
C MET A 181 -15.55 3.12 -0.79
N GLU A 182 -16.36 4.13 -1.10
CA GLU A 182 -17.02 4.30 -2.39
C GLU A 182 -15.99 4.54 -3.49
N VAL A 183 -15.04 5.46 -3.24
CA VAL A 183 -13.98 5.81 -4.21
C VAL A 183 -13.02 4.65 -4.49
N CYS A 184 -12.68 3.86 -3.46
CA CYS A 184 -11.85 2.67 -3.67
C CYS A 184 -12.64 1.50 -4.29
N ASN A 185 -13.97 1.51 -4.17
CA ASN A 185 -14.83 0.35 -4.36
C ASN A 185 -14.32 -0.87 -3.57
N LEU A 186 -14.04 -0.65 -2.28
CA LEU A 186 -13.52 -1.67 -1.38
C LEU A 186 -14.38 -1.73 -0.11
N PRO A 187 -14.70 -2.94 0.38
CA PRO A 187 -15.40 -3.08 1.65
C PRO A 187 -14.51 -2.64 2.81
N GLN A 188 -15.11 -2.01 3.83
CA GLN A 188 -14.46 -1.80 5.11
C GLN A 188 -14.55 -3.06 5.97
N LEU A 189 -13.43 -3.44 6.57
CA LEU A 189 -13.32 -4.56 7.49
C LEU A 189 -13.46 -4.04 8.92
N ASP A 190 -14.17 -4.78 9.78
CA ASP A 190 -14.22 -4.50 11.23
C ASP A 190 -12.95 -4.99 11.94
N PHE A 191 -11.80 -4.61 11.39
CA PHE A 191 -10.47 -4.98 11.86
C PHE A 191 -9.60 -3.74 11.70
N GLY A 192 -9.04 -3.22 12.80
CA GLY A 192 -8.21 -2.02 12.79
C GLY A 192 -6.72 -2.32 12.68
N VAL A 193 -5.91 -1.27 12.64
CA VAL A 193 -4.44 -1.36 12.65
C VAL A 193 -3.91 -1.98 13.95
N GLU A 194 -4.54 -1.72 15.09
CA GLU A 194 -4.11 -2.30 16.37
C GLU A 194 -4.42 -3.79 16.45
N ASP A 195 -5.59 -4.21 15.96
CA ASP A 195 -5.94 -5.62 15.88
C ASP A 195 -4.94 -6.35 14.97
N LYS A 196 -4.49 -5.69 13.89
CA LYS A 196 -3.41 -6.18 13.03
C LYS A 196 -2.10 -6.32 13.80
N GLU A 197 -1.64 -5.27 14.48
CA GLU A 197 -0.37 -5.31 15.23
C GLU A 197 -0.40 -6.36 16.34
N ARG A 198 -1.51 -6.45 17.09
CA ARG A 198 -1.70 -7.47 18.14
C ARG A 198 -1.67 -8.88 17.56
N PHE A 199 -2.36 -9.10 16.45
CA PHE A 199 -2.37 -10.38 15.77
C PHE A 199 -0.96 -10.80 15.31
N LEU A 200 -0.19 -9.88 14.71
CA LEU A 200 1.17 -10.17 14.25
C LEU A 200 2.10 -10.59 15.40
N LYS A 201 2.02 -9.90 16.55
CA LYS A 201 2.79 -10.28 17.74
C LYS A 201 2.48 -11.70 18.22
N MET A 202 1.19 -12.06 18.30
CA MET A 202 0.76 -13.40 18.71
C MET A 202 1.27 -14.49 17.76
N VAL A 203 1.31 -14.20 16.45
CA VAL A 203 1.81 -15.14 15.44
C VAL A 203 3.32 -15.36 15.59
N ASP A 204 4.08 -14.30 15.80
CA ASP A 204 5.53 -14.40 16.00
C ASP A 204 5.85 -15.20 17.28
N GLU A 205 5.16 -14.93 18.39
CA GLU A 205 5.32 -15.67 19.65
C GLU A 205 5.03 -17.18 19.51
N GLN A 206 4.05 -17.57 18.68
CA GLN A 206 3.75 -18.97 18.41
C GLN A 206 4.84 -19.66 17.58
N LYS A 207 5.54 -18.95 16.68
CA LYS A 207 6.67 -19.52 15.93
C LYS A 207 7.84 -19.85 16.87
N TYR A 208 8.15 -18.99 17.84
CA TYR A 208 9.20 -19.24 18.82
C TYR A 208 8.84 -20.34 19.81
N SER A 209 7.56 -20.50 20.13
CA SER A 209 7.07 -21.55 21.04
C SER A 209 7.11 -22.96 20.44
N ARG A 210 7.22 -23.10 19.11
CA ARG A 210 7.31 -24.39 18.40
C ARG A 210 8.74 -24.82 18.07
N VAL A 211 9.73 -23.98 18.40
CA VAL A 211 11.16 -24.22 18.15
C VAL A 211 11.89 -24.60 19.45
N ASN A 212 11.19 -24.58 20.59
CA ASN A 212 11.62 -25.15 21.87
C ASN A 212 10.84 -26.41 22.19
#